data_AF-A0AAD7H525-F1
#
_entry.id   AF-A0AAD7H525-F1
#
_cell.length_a   1.000
_cell.length_b   1.000
_cell.length_c   1.000
_cell.angle_alpha   90.00
_cell.angle_beta   90.00
_cell.angle_gamma   90.00
#
_symmetry.space_group_name_H-M   'P 1'
#
loop_
_entity.id
_entity.type
_entity.pdbx_description
1 polymer ?
#
loop_
_entity_poly.entity_id
_entity_poly.type
_entity_poly.pdbx_seq_one_letter_code
_entity_poly.pdbx_strand_id
1 'polypeptide(L)'
;SDIPLKKLMVSSAQLQQLEEIYRVHATDGGNSPVDYLYTLNDDDQLSASAIMAQQGLDIDTREQLDNRWSQQWSCYSTNSVKARDRTRRVLYLCRCGYDHTRTQKKERHTPVPFTSCLAHAEITYAVDSERVLRIRGFFHHNDACKQAEFTRIPPVPVHPSVFVVALSQLRDGATFADVKKKNRELVTSRGYKGFPADLKMSPYR
;
A
#
# COMPACT_ATOMS: atom_id res chain seq x y z
N SER A 1 22.17 0.08 -8.70
CA SER A 1 20.98 0.66 -9.38
C SER A 1 20.23 1.45 -8.34
N ASP A 2 19.97 2.72 -8.60
CA ASP A 2 19.36 3.62 -7.62
C ASP A 2 17.84 3.45 -7.58
N ILE A 3 17.22 3.96 -6.51
CA ILE A 3 15.76 4.05 -6.41
C ILE A 3 15.29 5.14 -7.39
N PRO A 4 14.27 4.89 -8.23
CA PRO A 4 13.83 5.83 -9.24
C PRO A 4 12.94 6.93 -8.63
N LEU A 5 13.52 7.78 -7.76
CA LEU A 5 12.81 8.83 -7.02
C LEU A 5 12.01 9.77 -7.93
N LYS A 6 12.50 10.04 -9.13
CA LYS A 6 11.82 10.87 -10.14
C LYS A 6 10.47 10.29 -10.60
N LYS A 7 10.20 9.01 -10.34
CA LYS A 7 8.92 8.34 -10.61
C LYS A 7 7.90 8.50 -9.48
N LEU A 8 8.30 9.04 -8.33
CA LEU A 8 7.37 9.38 -7.25
C LEU A 8 6.59 10.64 -7.61
N MET A 9 5.27 10.60 -7.41
CA MET A 9 4.38 11.75 -7.60
C MET A 9 4.41 12.65 -6.34
N VAL A 10 5.55 13.27 -6.10
CA VAL A 10 5.83 14.16 -4.96
C VAL A 10 6.22 15.55 -5.45
N SER A 11 5.99 16.60 -4.67
CA SER A 11 6.38 17.97 -5.03
C SER A 11 7.90 18.13 -5.24
N SER A 12 8.32 19.21 -5.88
CA SER A 12 9.75 19.50 -6.08
C SER A 12 10.50 19.63 -4.74
N ALA A 13 9.87 20.21 -3.72
CA ALA A 13 10.45 20.33 -2.38
C ALA A 13 10.62 18.95 -1.71
N GLN A 14 9.63 18.07 -1.83
CA GLN A 14 9.73 16.69 -1.33
C GLN A 14 10.83 15.91 -2.06
N LEU A 15 10.98 16.11 -3.38
CA LEU A 15 12.02 15.44 -4.16
C LEU A 15 13.42 15.86 -3.70
N GLN A 16 13.65 17.16 -3.46
CA GLN A 16 14.92 17.66 -2.92
C GLN A 16 15.22 17.06 -1.54
N GLN A 17 14.22 16.96 -0.67
CA GLN A 17 14.38 16.32 0.65
C GLN A 17 14.72 14.83 0.52
N LEU A 18 14.09 14.12 -0.41
CA LEU A 18 14.42 12.71 -0.67
C LEU A 18 15.84 12.55 -1.20
N GLU A 19 16.25 13.38 -2.16
CA GLU A 19 17.62 13.38 -2.68
C GLU A 19 18.63 13.64 -1.56
N GLU A 20 18.32 14.56 -0.64
CA GLU A 20 19.15 14.82 0.54
C GLU A 20 19.24 13.62 1.47
N ILE A 21 18.11 12.97 1.76
CA ILE A 21 18.08 11.77 2.60
C ILE A 21 18.99 10.70 2.00
N TYR A 22 18.89 10.41 0.70
CA TYR A 22 19.75 9.41 0.07
C TYR A 22 21.22 9.84 -0.07
N ARG A 23 21.51 11.14 0.02
CA ARG A 23 22.87 11.69 0.01
C ARG A 23 23.56 11.59 1.38
N VAL A 24 22.85 11.94 2.46
CA VAL A 24 23.41 12.08 3.81
C VAL A 24 23.36 10.78 4.60
N HIS A 25 22.29 10.00 4.46
CA HIS A 25 21.97 8.89 5.35
C HIS A 25 22.49 7.53 4.88
N ALA A 26 23.67 7.50 4.25
CA ALA A 26 24.36 6.23 3.99
C ALA A 26 24.92 5.56 5.28
N THR A 27 24.85 6.24 6.44
CA THR A 27 25.65 5.84 7.63
C THR A 27 24.98 5.89 9.01
N ASP A 28 23.70 6.28 9.22
CA ASP A 28 23.13 6.42 10.60
C ASP A 28 21.77 5.75 10.88
N GLY A 29 21.70 4.94 11.95
CA GLY A 29 20.67 3.90 12.17
C GLY A 29 19.25 4.30 12.60
N GLY A 30 18.80 5.56 12.48
CA GLY A 30 17.48 5.98 12.99
C GLY A 30 16.46 6.44 11.94
N ASN A 31 16.93 7.11 10.88
CA ASN A 31 16.09 7.74 9.85
C ASN A 31 16.72 7.61 8.47
N SER A 32 17.45 6.52 8.26
CA SER A 32 18.09 6.24 6.98
C SER A 32 17.21 5.39 6.08
N PRO A 33 17.34 5.54 4.75
CA PRO A 33 16.84 4.53 3.85
C PRO A 33 17.42 3.16 4.20
N VAL A 34 16.59 2.14 4.11
CA VAL A 34 17.01 0.76 4.32
C VAL A 34 17.10 0.02 3.00
N ASP A 35 17.88 -1.06 2.97
CA ASP A 35 18.11 -1.88 1.79
C ASP A 35 18.37 -3.33 2.17
N TYR A 36 17.29 -4.12 2.13
CA TYR A 36 17.31 -5.55 2.45
C TYR A 36 17.37 -6.37 1.17
N LEU A 37 18.33 -7.28 1.10
CA LEU A 37 18.47 -8.27 0.01
C LEU A 37 18.05 -9.64 0.53
N TYR A 38 17.33 -10.37 -0.30
CA TYR A 38 16.79 -11.69 0.04
C TYR A 38 17.14 -12.70 -1.04
N THR A 39 17.40 -13.93 -0.62
CA THR A 39 17.47 -15.09 -1.50
C THR A 39 16.12 -15.80 -1.53
N LEU A 40 15.99 -16.79 -2.42
CA LEU A 40 14.76 -17.55 -2.59
C LEU A 40 14.58 -18.67 -1.55
N ASN A 41 15.40 -18.74 -0.50
CA ASN A 41 15.22 -19.72 0.57
C ASN A 41 14.04 -19.33 1.49
N ASP A 42 13.49 -20.28 2.24
CA ASP A 42 12.26 -20.03 3.00
C ASP A 42 12.47 -19.11 4.21
N ASP A 43 13.64 -19.11 4.84
CA ASP A 43 13.98 -18.22 5.97
C ASP A 43 14.01 -16.74 5.54
N ASP A 44 14.65 -16.45 4.41
CA ASP A 44 14.71 -15.11 3.82
C ASP A 44 13.32 -14.65 3.38
N GLN A 45 12.50 -15.54 2.82
CA GLN A 45 11.14 -15.19 2.43
C GLN A 45 10.22 -14.96 3.63
N LEU A 46 10.44 -15.68 4.73
CA LEU A 46 9.75 -15.42 5.99
C LEU A 46 10.15 -14.05 6.55
N SER A 47 11.44 -13.72 6.54
CA SER A 47 11.94 -12.40 6.94
C SER A 47 11.39 -11.28 6.05
N ALA A 48 11.40 -11.45 4.73
CA ALA A 48 10.83 -10.49 3.79
C ALA A 48 9.33 -10.29 4.03
N SER A 49 8.58 -11.37 4.30
CA SER A 49 7.16 -11.31 4.62
C SER A 49 6.91 -10.57 5.93
N ALA A 50 7.74 -10.79 6.96
CA ALA A 50 7.65 -10.08 8.23
C ALA A 50 7.89 -8.56 8.06
N ILE A 51 8.90 -8.16 7.28
CA ILE A 51 9.14 -6.75 6.95
C ILE A 51 7.98 -6.16 6.16
N MET A 52 7.47 -6.85 5.14
CA MET A 52 6.30 -6.38 4.40
C MET A 52 5.09 -6.17 5.31
N ALA A 53 4.80 -7.12 6.21
CA ALA A 53 3.71 -7.01 7.16
C ALA A 53 3.90 -5.86 8.15
N GLN A 54 5.10 -5.71 8.72
CA GLN A 54 5.44 -4.62 9.63
C GLN A 54 5.23 -3.24 8.99
N GLN A 55 5.52 -3.13 7.70
CA GLN A 55 5.38 -1.87 6.95
C GLN A 55 4.00 -1.73 6.28
N GLY A 56 3.10 -2.71 6.40
CA GLY A 56 1.79 -2.73 5.73
C GLY A 56 1.86 -2.82 4.20
N LEU A 57 2.93 -3.41 3.67
CA LEU A 57 3.17 -3.63 2.24
C LEU A 57 2.86 -5.06 1.79
N ASP A 58 2.49 -5.95 2.69
CA ASP A 58 2.00 -7.29 2.35
C ASP A 58 0.69 -7.22 1.55
N ILE A 59 0.30 -8.32 0.91
CA ILE A 59 -0.89 -8.35 0.03
C ILE A 59 -2.16 -8.02 0.83
N ASP A 60 -2.34 -8.65 1.99
CA ASP A 60 -3.56 -8.53 2.78
C ASP A 60 -3.75 -7.11 3.31
N THR A 61 -2.69 -6.49 3.83
CA THR A 61 -2.73 -5.10 4.29
C THR A 61 -2.94 -4.16 3.11
N ARG A 62 -2.34 -4.43 1.95
CA ARG A 62 -2.49 -3.53 0.79
C ARG A 62 -3.91 -3.40 0.27
N GLU A 63 -4.73 -4.43 0.44
CA GLU A 63 -6.14 -4.45 0.06
C GLU A 63 -7.06 -3.76 1.09
N GLN A 64 -6.56 -3.43 2.28
CA GLN A 64 -7.36 -2.74 3.28
C GLN A 64 -7.65 -1.29 2.88
N LEU A 65 -8.86 -0.81 3.19
CA LEU A 65 -9.28 0.56 2.88
C LEU A 65 -8.39 1.60 3.57
N ASP A 66 -7.81 1.25 4.72
CA ASP A 66 -6.95 2.13 5.49
C ASP A 66 -5.48 2.11 5.05
N ASN A 67 -5.14 1.27 4.06
CA ASN A 67 -3.81 1.21 3.51
C ASN A 67 -3.40 2.55 2.86
N ARG A 68 -2.24 3.03 3.28
CA ARG A 68 -1.67 4.30 2.82
C ARG A 68 -0.70 4.11 1.67
N TRP A 69 -0.33 2.89 1.28
CA TRP A 69 0.55 2.70 0.14
C TRP A 69 -0.19 2.85 -1.19
N SER A 70 0.47 3.48 -2.15
CA SER A 70 -0.02 3.61 -3.52
C SER A 70 1.10 3.32 -4.49
N GLN A 71 0.87 2.38 -5.40
CA GLN A 71 1.83 2.06 -6.46
C GLN A 71 1.96 3.25 -7.42
N GLN A 72 3.18 3.78 -7.55
CA GLN A 72 3.48 4.90 -8.44
C GLN A 72 4.09 4.44 -9.76
N TRP A 73 4.84 3.34 -9.73
CA TRP A 73 5.58 2.87 -10.88
C TRP A 73 5.89 1.39 -10.75
N SER A 74 6.03 0.71 -11.89
CA SER A 74 6.60 -0.62 -11.97
C SER A 74 7.35 -0.81 -13.27
N CYS A 75 8.35 -1.68 -13.27
CA CYS A 75 8.98 -2.16 -14.49
C CYS A 75 9.37 -3.64 -14.38
N TYR A 76 9.51 -4.28 -15.53
CA TYR A 76 10.07 -5.61 -15.66
C TYR A 76 11.52 -5.52 -16.16
N SER A 77 12.36 -6.48 -15.80
CA SER A 77 13.70 -6.61 -16.39
C SER A 77 13.57 -6.88 -17.90
N THR A 78 14.29 -6.10 -18.72
CA THR A 78 14.19 -6.16 -20.18
C THR A 78 15.14 -7.17 -20.81
N ASN A 79 16.17 -7.61 -20.08
CA ASN A 79 17.31 -8.37 -20.65
C ASN A 79 17.42 -9.81 -20.13
N SER A 80 16.43 -10.31 -19.38
CA SER A 80 16.47 -11.68 -18.87
C SER A 80 16.12 -12.66 -20.00
N VAL A 81 17.12 -13.37 -20.51
CA VAL A 81 16.98 -14.35 -21.61
C VAL A 81 16.06 -15.51 -21.21
N LYS A 82 16.01 -15.85 -19.91
CA LYS A 82 15.14 -16.90 -19.37
C LYS A 82 14.01 -16.28 -18.56
N ALA A 83 12.81 -16.82 -18.73
CA ALA A 83 11.61 -16.34 -18.04
C ALA A 83 11.73 -16.36 -16.50
N ARG A 84 12.48 -17.33 -15.95
CA ARG A 84 12.78 -17.51 -14.52
C ARG A 84 13.71 -16.44 -13.93
N ASP A 85 14.49 -15.79 -14.78
CA ASP A 85 15.42 -14.73 -14.35
C ASP A 85 14.77 -13.34 -14.49
N ARG A 86 13.47 -13.28 -14.81
CA ARG A 86 12.74 -12.01 -14.92
C ARG A 86 12.43 -11.48 -13.53
N THR A 87 12.66 -10.19 -13.35
CA THR A 87 12.33 -9.49 -12.11
C THR A 87 11.34 -8.37 -12.37
N ARG A 88 10.50 -8.07 -11.38
CA ARG A 88 9.58 -6.92 -11.38
C ARG A 88 9.95 -5.99 -10.25
N ARG A 89 10.24 -4.73 -10.57
CA ARG A 89 10.40 -3.66 -9.58
C ARG A 89 9.08 -2.91 -9.45
N VAL A 90 8.67 -2.64 -8.22
CA VAL A 90 7.46 -1.87 -7.92
C VAL A 90 7.81 -0.79 -6.91
N LEU A 91 7.43 0.45 -7.21
CA LEU A 91 7.65 1.61 -6.35
C LEU A 91 6.32 2.06 -5.75
N TYR A 92 6.28 2.11 -4.42
CA TYR A 92 5.17 2.58 -3.61
C TYR A 92 5.50 3.92 -2.97
N LEU A 93 4.48 4.75 -2.82
CA LEU A 93 4.52 6.03 -2.10
C LEU A 93 3.37 6.07 -1.11
N CYS A 94 3.60 6.64 0.07
CA CYS A 94 2.53 6.97 0.99
C CYS A 94 1.55 7.98 0.36
N ARG A 95 0.25 7.67 0.42
CA ARG A 95 -0.87 8.49 -0.06
C ARG A 95 -0.89 9.89 0.54
N CYS A 96 -0.43 10.06 1.78
CA CYS A 96 -0.28 11.38 2.41
C CYS A 96 0.82 12.24 1.76
N GLY A 97 1.80 11.60 1.11
CA GLY A 97 2.88 12.25 0.37
C GLY A 97 2.57 12.53 -1.10
N TYR A 98 1.45 12.00 -1.61
CA TYR A 98 1.06 12.14 -3.01
C TYR A 98 0.61 13.57 -3.35
N ASP A 99 1.33 14.20 -4.26
CA ASP A 99 1.03 15.51 -4.81
C ASP A 99 0.29 15.39 -6.15
N HIS A 100 -1.03 15.59 -6.07
CA HIS A 100 -1.94 15.55 -7.23
C HIS A 100 -1.63 16.59 -8.31
N THR A 101 -0.98 17.71 -7.97
CA THR A 101 -0.71 18.82 -8.90
C THR A 101 0.25 18.38 -10.02
N ARG A 102 1.11 17.39 -9.75
CA ARG A 102 1.99 16.78 -10.76
C ARG A 102 1.27 16.06 -11.88
N THR A 103 0.04 15.61 -11.61
CA THR A 103 -0.83 14.99 -12.63
C THR A 103 -1.75 16.01 -13.30
N GLN A 104 -1.53 17.31 -13.06
CA GLN A 104 -2.36 18.42 -13.55
C GLN A 104 -3.85 18.29 -13.15
N LYS A 105 -4.13 17.50 -12.11
CA LYS A 105 -5.47 17.37 -11.56
C LYS A 105 -5.76 18.58 -10.69
N LYS A 106 -6.96 19.16 -10.86
CA LYS A 106 -7.45 20.29 -10.08
C LYS A 106 -7.73 19.92 -8.62
N GLU A 107 -8.07 18.66 -8.37
CA GLU A 107 -8.44 18.18 -7.05
C GLU A 107 -7.71 16.90 -6.67
N ARG A 108 -7.50 16.76 -5.36
CA ARG A 108 -6.92 15.57 -4.76
C ARG A 108 -8.01 14.56 -4.43
N HIS A 109 -7.94 13.37 -5.02
CA HIS A 109 -8.91 12.29 -4.81
C HIS A 109 -8.49 11.26 -3.74
N THR A 110 -7.34 11.48 -3.10
CA THR A 110 -6.83 10.58 -2.07
C THR A 110 -7.60 10.81 -0.74
N PRO A 111 -8.03 9.74 -0.04
CA PRO A 111 -8.97 9.85 1.08
C PRO A 111 -8.32 10.31 2.40
N VAL A 112 -7.00 10.46 2.47
CA VAL A 112 -6.23 11.02 3.61
C VAL A 112 -5.69 12.39 3.22
N PRO A 113 -5.48 13.38 4.11
CA PRO A 113 -4.92 14.69 3.74
C PRO A 113 -3.49 14.61 3.18
N PHE A 114 -3.05 15.67 2.49
CA PHE A 114 -1.65 15.83 2.09
C PHE A 114 -0.83 16.35 3.27
N THR A 115 0.24 15.64 3.64
CA THR A 115 1.09 15.96 4.79
C THR A 115 2.57 16.06 4.42
N SER A 116 2.89 16.10 3.12
CA SER A 116 4.27 16.05 2.61
C SER A 116 5.06 14.83 3.10
N CYS A 117 4.39 13.71 3.39
CA CYS A 117 5.06 12.48 3.83
C CYS A 117 6.06 11.98 2.76
N LEU A 118 7.24 11.56 3.19
CA LEU A 118 8.31 11.07 2.30
C LEU A 118 8.41 9.54 2.24
N ALA A 119 7.55 8.84 2.99
CA ALA A 119 7.60 7.38 3.09
C ALA A 119 7.35 6.74 1.71
N HIS A 120 8.29 5.92 1.27
CA HIS A 120 8.28 5.23 -0.02
C HIS A 120 9.05 3.90 0.07
N ALA A 121 8.67 2.96 -0.78
CA ALA A 121 9.28 1.64 -0.82
C ALA A 121 9.42 1.15 -2.26
N GLU A 122 10.59 0.62 -2.61
CA GLU A 122 10.80 -0.17 -3.81
C GLU A 122 10.94 -1.64 -3.42
N ILE A 123 10.12 -2.48 -4.04
CA ILE A 123 10.18 -3.93 -3.86
C ILE A 123 10.52 -4.57 -5.20
N THR A 124 11.51 -5.46 -5.19
CA THR A 124 11.88 -6.28 -6.34
C THR A 124 11.39 -7.71 -6.12
N TYR A 125 10.65 -8.24 -7.09
CA TYR A 125 10.12 -9.60 -7.08
C TYR A 125 10.78 -10.44 -8.16
N ALA A 126 10.97 -11.73 -7.89
CA ALA A 126 11.10 -12.75 -8.93
C ALA A 126 9.73 -12.94 -9.59
N VAL A 127 9.64 -12.85 -10.92
CA VAL A 127 8.35 -12.84 -11.63
C VAL A 127 7.67 -14.20 -11.63
N ASP A 128 8.44 -15.28 -11.65
CA ASP A 128 7.94 -16.65 -11.74
C ASP A 128 7.33 -17.14 -10.43
N SER A 129 7.94 -16.84 -9.30
CA SER A 129 7.49 -17.29 -7.99
C SER A 129 6.82 -16.21 -7.13
N GLU A 130 6.80 -14.96 -7.61
CA GLU A 130 6.39 -13.76 -6.86
C GLU A 130 7.13 -13.57 -5.52
N ARG A 131 8.27 -14.25 -5.34
CA ARG A 131 9.11 -14.17 -4.14
C ARG A 131 9.88 -12.85 -4.13
N VAL A 132 10.11 -12.31 -2.95
CA VAL A 132 10.78 -11.02 -2.77
C VAL A 132 12.28 -11.21 -2.86
N LEU A 133 12.94 -10.41 -3.70
CA LEU A 133 14.39 -10.40 -3.86
C LEU A 133 15.05 -9.21 -3.15
N ARG A 134 14.31 -8.11 -2.99
CA ARG A 134 14.83 -6.88 -2.37
C ARG A 134 13.70 -5.99 -1.87
N ILE A 135 13.88 -5.42 -0.68
CA ILE A 135 13.03 -4.38 -0.11
C ILE A 135 13.92 -3.20 0.26
N ARG A 136 13.64 -2.02 -0.29
CA ARG A 136 14.41 -0.82 0.04
C ARG A 136 13.55 0.42 0.01
N GLY A 137 13.95 1.46 0.72
CA GLY A 137 13.19 2.70 0.75
C GLY A 137 13.33 3.43 2.06
N PHE A 138 12.55 4.49 2.21
CA PHE A 138 12.44 5.26 3.44
C PHE A 138 11.06 4.98 4.04
N PHE A 139 11.03 4.28 5.17
CA PHE A 139 9.77 3.82 5.80
C PHE A 139 9.25 4.78 6.87
N HIS A 140 9.94 5.88 7.14
CA HIS A 140 9.54 6.78 8.20
C HIS A 140 8.40 7.71 7.76
N HIS A 141 7.26 7.58 8.45
CA HIS A 141 6.13 8.49 8.32
C HIS A 141 6.30 9.68 9.27
N ASN A 142 6.05 10.90 8.79
CA ASN A 142 6.00 12.08 9.65
C ASN A 142 4.77 12.06 10.57
N ASP A 143 4.79 12.86 11.64
CA ASP A 143 3.74 12.79 12.67
C ASP A 143 2.37 13.21 12.15
N ALA A 144 2.32 14.21 11.26
CA ALA A 144 1.10 14.59 10.56
C ALA A 144 0.50 13.42 9.75
N CYS A 145 1.33 12.59 9.10
CA CYS A 145 0.88 11.39 8.39
C CYS A 145 0.34 10.32 9.36
N LYS A 146 0.98 10.13 10.51
CA LYS A 146 0.54 9.16 11.53
C LYS A 146 -0.81 9.54 12.14
N GLN A 147 -1.04 10.84 12.32
CA GLN A 147 -2.27 11.41 12.91
C GLN A 147 -3.37 11.68 11.87
N ALA A 148 -3.06 11.57 10.58
CA ALA A 148 -3.98 11.92 9.51
C ALA A 148 -5.18 10.96 9.45
N GLU A 149 -6.38 11.47 9.66
CA GLU A 149 -7.64 10.73 9.51
C GLU A 149 -8.17 10.74 8.06
N PHE A 150 -9.13 9.86 7.76
CA PHE A 150 -9.82 9.87 6.47
C PHE A 150 -10.69 11.11 6.35
N THR A 151 -10.40 11.96 5.36
CA THR A 151 -11.18 13.16 5.06
C THR A 151 -12.35 12.87 4.11
N ARG A 152 -12.36 11.69 3.49
CA ARG A 152 -13.40 11.27 2.55
C ARG A 152 -13.75 9.80 2.77
N ILE A 153 -15.03 9.48 2.71
CA ILE A 153 -15.51 8.10 2.62
C ILE A 153 -14.97 7.54 1.30
N PRO A 154 -14.31 6.36 1.30
CA PRO A 154 -13.88 5.73 0.06
C PRO A 154 -15.08 5.61 -0.88
N PRO A 155 -14.96 5.96 -2.18
CA PRO A 155 -16.04 5.82 -3.15
C PRO A 155 -16.22 4.36 -3.56
N VAL A 156 -16.04 3.44 -2.63
CA VAL A 156 -16.29 2.02 -2.81
C VAL A 156 -17.76 1.83 -2.51
N PRO A 157 -18.62 1.62 -3.52
CA PRO A 157 -20.03 1.45 -3.29
C PRO A 157 -20.20 0.12 -2.56
N VAL A 158 -20.41 0.18 -1.25
CA VAL A 158 -20.71 -1.01 -0.45
C VAL A 158 -22.17 -1.36 -0.67
N HIS A 159 -22.48 -2.64 -0.87
CA HIS A 159 -23.85 -3.08 -1.10
C HIS A 159 -24.76 -2.67 0.08
N PRO A 160 -25.98 -2.15 -0.16
CA PRO A 160 -26.86 -1.64 0.90
C PRO A 160 -27.09 -2.60 2.08
N SER A 161 -27.23 -3.90 1.82
CA SER A 161 -27.35 -4.93 2.87
C SER A 161 -26.18 -4.96 3.86
N VAL A 162 -24.97 -4.60 3.44
CA VAL A 162 -23.80 -4.50 4.33
C VAL A 162 -23.97 -3.33 5.30
N PHE A 163 -24.45 -2.18 4.82
CA PHE A 163 -24.75 -1.03 5.68
C PHE A 163 -25.84 -1.37 6.70
N VAL A 164 -26.92 -2.03 6.28
CA VAL A 164 -28.02 -2.41 7.19
C VAL A 164 -27.51 -3.29 8.34
N VAL A 165 -26.71 -4.30 8.01
CA VAL A 165 -26.15 -5.22 9.02
C VAL A 165 -25.11 -4.53 9.91
N ALA A 166 -24.26 -3.66 9.36
CA ALA A 166 -23.27 -2.91 10.13
C ALA A 166 -23.95 -1.91 11.09
N LEU A 167 -24.97 -1.18 10.62
CA LEU A 167 -25.72 -0.22 11.44
C LEU A 167 -26.53 -0.93 12.54
N SER A 168 -27.10 -2.11 12.28
CA SER A 168 -27.75 -2.92 13.32
C SER A 168 -26.76 -3.29 14.42
N GLN A 169 -25.62 -3.85 14.05
CA GLN A 169 -24.58 -4.23 15.01
C GLN A 169 -24.10 -3.05 15.86
N LEU A 170 -23.89 -1.89 15.24
CA LEU A 170 -23.49 -0.67 15.97
C LEU A 170 -24.58 -0.20 16.95
N ARG A 171 -25.86 -0.31 16.58
CA ARG A 171 -26.98 -0.02 17.50
C ARG A 171 -27.02 -1.00 18.68
N ASP A 172 -26.64 -2.25 18.42
CA ASP A 172 -26.57 -3.31 19.43
C ASP A 172 -25.28 -3.24 20.28
N GLY A 173 -24.47 -2.19 20.12
CA GLY A 173 -23.26 -1.95 20.90
C GLY A 173 -22.03 -2.74 20.44
N ALA A 174 -22.07 -3.34 19.24
CA ALA A 174 -20.92 -4.05 18.68
C ALA A 174 -19.75 -3.10 18.43
N THR A 175 -18.53 -3.60 18.62
CA THR A 175 -17.33 -2.84 18.29
C THR A 175 -17.09 -2.84 16.78
N PHE A 176 -16.27 -1.92 16.28
CA PHE A 176 -15.84 -1.94 14.88
C PHE A 176 -15.13 -3.24 14.47
N ALA A 177 -14.45 -3.90 15.42
CA ALA A 177 -13.80 -5.18 15.17
C ALA A 177 -14.84 -6.28 14.92
N ASP A 178 -15.90 -6.31 15.71
CA ASP A 178 -17.02 -7.25 15.58
C ASP A 178 -17.76 -7.04 14.25
N VAL A 179 -18.05 -5.78 13.90
CA VAL A 179 -18.69 -5.43 12.63
C VAL A 179 -17.84 -5.90 11.45
N LYS A 180 -16.51 -5.65 11.47
CA LYS A 180 -15.60 -6.11 10.43
C LYS A 180 -15.57 -7.64 10.32
N LYS A 181 -15.46 -8.34 11.45
CA LYS A 181 -15.46 -9.81 11.50
C LYS A 181 -16.75 -10.38 10.91
N LYS A 182 -17.90 -9.87 11.36
CA LYS A 182 -19.21 -10.33 10.88
C LYS A 182 -19.41 -10.06 9.40
N ASN A 183 -18.98 -8.90 8.91
CA ASN A 183 -19.08 -8.57 7.50
C ASN A 183 -18.24 -9.53 6.65
N ARG A 184 -17.00 -9.86 7.08
CA ARG A 184 -16.16 -10.86 6.40
C ARG A 184 -16.81 -12.24 6.38
N GLU A 185 -17.38 -12.68 7.49
CA GLU A 185 -18.12 -13.95 7.57
C GLU A 185 -19.31 -13.98 6.59
N LEU A 186 -20.10 -12.91 6.53
CA LEU A 186 -21.27 -12.83 5.64
C LEU A 186 -20.91 -12.72 4.16
N VAL A 187 -19.82 -12.04 3.81
CA VAL A 187 -19.30 -12.05 2.43
C VAL A 187 -18.85 -13.46 2.06
N THR A 188 -18.05 -14.11 2.91
CA THR A 188 -17.49 -15.44 2.65
C THR A 188 -18.57 -16.51 2.52
N SER A 189 -19.57 -16.47 3.40
CA SER A 189 -20.71 -17.39 3.41
C SER A 189 -21.82 -17.00 2.43
N ARG A 190 -21.70 -15.87 1.72
CA ARG A 190 -22.77 -15.28 0.87
C ARG A 190 -24.08 -15.05 1.64
N GLY A 191 -23.97 -14.72 2.93
CA GLY A 191 -25.10 -14.52 3.84
C GLY A 191 -25.83 -13.18 3.68
N TYR A 192 -25.31 -12.26 2.85
CA TYR A 192 -26.02 -11.01 2.57
C TYR A 192 -27.18 -11.21 1.60
N LYS A 193 -28.39 -10.86 2.05
CA LYS A 193 -29.58 -10.87 1.19
C LYS A 193 -29.37 -9.92 0.00
N GLY A 194 -29.59 -10.43 -1.21
CA GLY A 194 -29.45 -9.68 -2.47
C GLY A 194 -28.06 -9.72 -3.10
N PHE A 195 -27.07 -10.37 -2.48
CA PHE A 195 -25.78 -10.57 -3.14
C PHE A 195 -25.93 -11.53 -4.33
N PRO A 196 -25.37 -11.20 -5.50
CA PRO A 196 -25.36 -12.12 -6.63
C PRO A 196 -24.51 -13.36 -6.31
N ALA A 197 -24.89 -14.49 -6.90
CA ALA A 197 -24.13 -15.74 -6.77
C ALA A 197 -22.71 -15.64 -7.36
N ASP A 198 -22.47 -14.71 -8.29
CA ASP A 198 -21.13 -14.29 -8.68
C ASP A 198 -20.92 -12.83 -8.26
N LEU A 199 -20.01 -12.60 -7.31
CA LEU A 199 -19.66 -11.26 -6.85
C LEU A 199 -19.07 -10.39 -7.98
N LYS A 200 -18.53 -10.98 -9.05
CA LYS A 200 -18.06 -10.25 -10.23
C LYS A 200 -19.20 -9.53 -10.96
N MET A 201 -20.44 -9.99 -10.78
CA MET A 201 -21.64 -9.37 -11.34
C MET A 201 -22.24 -8.29 -10.43
N SER A 202 -21.73 -8.13 -9.22
CA SER A 202 -22.18 -7.06 -8.33
C SER A 202 -21.66 -5.70 -8.83
N PRO A 203 -22.53 -4.68 -8.93
CA PRO A 203 -22.07 -3.30 -9.17
C PRO A 203 -21.38 -2.71 -7.92
N TYR A 204 -21.48 -3.42 -6.78
CA TYR A 204 -20.84 -3.12 -5.51
C TYR A 204 -19.62 -4.03 -5.33
N ARG A 205 -18.46 -3.47 -4.99
CA ARG A 205 -17.20 -4.21 -4.81
C ARG A 205 -16.65 -4.02 -3.41
#